data_AF-A0A951JKJ9-F1
#
_entry.id   AF-A0A951JKJ9-F1
#
_cell.length_a   1.000
_cell.length_b   1.000
_cell.length_c   1.000
_cell.angle_alpha   90.00
_cell.angle_beta   90.00
_cell.angle_gamma   90.00
#
_symmetry.space_group_name_H-M   'P 1'
#
loop_
_entity.id
_entity.type
_entity.pdbx_description
1 polymer ?
#
loop_
_entity_poly.entity_id
_entity_poly.type
_entity_poly.pdbx_seq_one_letter_code
_entity_poly.pdbx_strand_id
1 'polypeptide(L)' 'HISWARALADDLRPHTTAGVYLNFTSDGGEDRIRSTYGPEKYARLVALKDRYDPSNLFRLNQNVRPSAHA' A
#
# COMPACT_ATOMS: atom_id res chain seq x y z
N HIS A 1 22.26 -8.40 6.03
CA HIS A 1 21.09 -8.17 6.92
C HIS A 1 19.74 -8.33 6.21
N ILE A 2 19.58 -7.90 4.95
CA ILE A 2 18.29 -8.06 4.20
C ILE A 2 17.84 -9.52 4.08
N SER A 3 18.75 -10.42 3.72
CA SER A 3 18.45 -11.86 3.58
C SER A 3 17.95 -12.48 4.88
N TRP A 4 18.60 -12.17 6.00
CA TRP A 4 18.20 -12.60 7.33
C TRP A 4 16.79 -12.13 7.70
N ALA A 5 16.48 -10.85 7.47
CA ALA A 5 15.16 -10.29 7.80
C ALA A 5 14.04 -10.93 6.97
N ARG A 6 14.30 -11.23 5.69
CA ARG A 6 13.35 -11.95 4.82
C ARG A 6 13.11 -13.38 5.29
N ALA A 7 14.17 -14.11 5.62
CA ALA A 7 14.05 -15.48 6.14
C ALA A 7 13.22 -15.53 7.43
N LEU A 8 13.50 -14.62 8.37
CA LEU A 8 12.72 -14.52 9.62
C LEU A 8 11.23 -14.21 9.35
N ALA A 9 10.94 -13.31 8.42
CA ALA A 9 9.56 -12.97 8.06
C ALA A 9 8.81 -14.17 7.43
N ASP A 10 9.52 -15.02 6.70
CA ASP A 10 8.95 -16.23 6.10
C ASP A 10 8.65 -17.29 7.15
N ASP A 11 9.57 -17.51 8.10
CA ASP A 11 9.38 -18.45 9.21
C ASP A 11 8.21 -18.06 10.12
N LEU A 12 7.98 -16.75 10.32
CA LEU A 12 6.91 -16.24 11.18
C LEU A 12 5.54 -16.23 10.49
N ARG A 13 5.48 -16.32 9.15
CA ARG A 13 4.24 -16.15 8.36
C ARG A 13 3.06 -17.02 8.84
N PRO A 14 3.22 -18.31 9.19
CA PRO A 14 2.12 -19.15 9.69
C PRO A 14 1.53 -18.68 11.03
N HIS A 15 2.28 -17.86 11.78
CA HIS A 15 1.89 -17.34 13.09
C HIS A 15 1.33 -15.91 13.04
N THR A 16 1.19 -15.33 11.84
CA THR A 16 0.68 -13.98 11.65
C THR A 16 -0.77 -13.96 11.16
N THR A 17 -1.50 -12.89 11.49
CA THR A 17 -2.79 -12.60 10.85
C THR A 17 -2.58 -12.04 9.45
N ALA A 18 -3.56 -12.25 8.57
CA ALA A 18 -3.55 -11.64 7.25
C ALA A 18 -3.71 -10.11 7.39
N GLY A 19 -2.63 -9.37 7.16
CA GLY A 19 -2.64 -7.91 7.16
C GLY A 19 -1.23 -7.34 7.27
N VAL A 20 -0.95 -6.28 6.52
CA VAL A 20 0.30 -5.54 6.65
C VAL A 20 -0.05 -4.16 7.19
N TYR A 21 0.64 -3.74 8.25
CA TYR A 21 0.55 -2.34 8.66
C TYR A 21 1.26 -1.50 7.61
N LEU A 22 0.53 -0.56 7.02
CA LEU A 22 0.98 0.20 5.85
C LEU A 22 2.37 0.84 6.03
N ASN A 23 2.69 1.31 7.24
CA ASN A 23 3.97 1.96 7.56
C ASN A 23 5.15 0.98 7.69
N PHE A 24 4.89 -0.33 7.73
CA PHE A 24 5.92 -1.39 7.74
C PHE A 24 6.00 -2.14 6.40
N THR A 25 5.46 -1.55 5.32
CA THR A 25 5.50 -2.17 3.99
C THR A 25 6.75 -1.72 3.23
N SER A 26 7.59 -2.67 2.80
CA SER A 26 8.61 -2.41 1.79
C SER A 26 7.96 -2.45 0.40
N ASP A 27 7.87 -1.29 -0.24
CA ASP A 27 7.59 -1.07 -1.67
C ASP A 27 6.62 -2.07 -2.32
N GLY A 28 5.41 -2.16 -1.74
CA GLY A 28 4.44 -3.20 -2.08
C GLY A 28 3.82 -3.09 -3.48
N GLY A 29 4.13 -2.05 -4.24
CA GLY A 29 3.41 -1.76 -5.47
C GLY A 29 1.93 -1.43 -5.21
N GLU A 30 1.27 -0.97 -6.26
CA GLU A 30 -0.10 -0.45 -6.21
C GLU A 30 -1.13 -1.51 -5.79
N ASP A 31 -0.92 -2.76 -6.21
CA ASP A 31 -1.80 -3.89 -5.88
C ASP A 31 -1.82 -4.21 -4.39
N ARG A 32 -0.67 -4.09 -3.71
CA ARG A 32 -0.58 -4.33 -2.26
C ARG A 32 -1.18 -3.19 -1.45
N ILE A 33 -1.10 -1.95 -1.96
CA ILE A 33 -1.77 -0.80 -1.35
C ILE A 33 -3.29 -0.99 -1.46
N ARG A 34 -3.79 -1.39 -2.64
CA ARG A 34 -5.20 -1.68 -2.88
C ARG A 34 -5.73 -2.82 -2.00
N SER A 35 -4.96 -3.90 -1.86
CA SER A 35 -5.35 -5.03 -0.99
C SER A 35 -5.35 -4.65 0.49
N THR A 36 -4.48 -3.73 0.92
CA THR A 36 -4.38 -3.29 2.31
C THR A 36 -5.58 -2.43 2.73
N TYR A 37 -6.02 -1.50 1.87
CA TYR A 37 -7.19 -0.68 2.17
C TYR A 37 -8.51 -1.42 1.94
N GLY A 38 -8.53 -2.37 1.02
CA GLY A 38 -9.77 -2.98 0.52
C GLY A 38 -10.49 -2.06 -0.49
N PRO A 39 -11.39 -2.63 -1.30
CA PRO A 39 -11.95 -1.95 -2.48
C PRO A 39 -12.70 -0.66 -2.13
N GLU A 40 -13.53 -0.67 -1.08
CA GLU A 40 -14.36 0.48 -0.71
C GLU A 40 -13.53 1.67 -0.20
N LYS A 41 -12.59 1.43 0.72
CA LYS A 41 -11.73 2.49 1.25
C LYS A 41 -10.81 3.02 0.16
N TYR A 42 -10.27 2.15 -0.69
CA TYR A 42 -9.42 2.56 -1.80
C TYR A 42 -10.18 3.47 -2.77
N ALA A 43 -11.41 3.12 -3.16
CA ALA A 43 -12.24 3.97 -4.02
C ALA A 43 -12.50 5.35 -3.41
N ARG A 44 -12.77 5.42 -2.10
CA ARG A 44 -12.92 6.70 -1.39
C ARG A 44 -11.62 7.53 -1.39
N LEU A 45 -10.47 6.88 -1.23
CA LEU A 45 -9.17 7.56 -1.26
C LEU A 45 -8.84 8.09 -2.66
N VAL A 46 -9.16 7.35 -3.73
CA VAL A 46 -9.04 7.83 -5.12
C VAL A 46 -9.89 9.08 -5.32
N ALA A 47 -11.17 9.06 -4.90
CA ALA A 47 -12.05 10.23 -5.03
C ALA A 47 -11.54 11.47 -4.27
N LEU A 48 -10.89 11.27 -3.10
CA LEU A 48 -10.23 12.35 -2.38
C LEU A 48 -8.98 12.84 -3.12
N LYS A 49 -8.17 11.93 -3.68
CA LYS A 49 -6.98 12.27 -4.46
C LYS A 49 -7.36 13.06 -5.71
N ASP A 50 -8.44 12.67 -6.40
CA ASP A 50 -8.98 13.40 -7.55
C ASP A 50 -9.37 14.83 -7.19
N ARG A 51 -9.93 15.06 -5.99
CA ARG A 51 -10.34 16.38 -5.53
C ARG A 51 -9.16 17.25 -5.09
N TYR A 52 -8.17 16.68 -4.41
CA TYR A 52 -7.17 17.44 -3.66
C TYR A 52 -5.74 17.36 -4.22
N ASP A 53 -5.42 16.33 -5.00
CA ASP A 53 -4.11 16.14 -5.63
C ASP A 53 -4.24 15.44 -7.00
N PRO A 54 -4.98 16.05 -7.97
CA PRO A 54 -5.28 15.42 -9.25
C PRO A 54 -4.04 15.18 -10.12
N SER A 55 -2.96 15.95 -9.92
CA SER A 55 -1.68 15.77 -10.62
C SER A 55 -0.75 14.77 -9.94
N ASN A 56 -1.18 14.18 -8.82
CA ASN A 56 -0.41 13.23 -8.03
C ASN A 56 0.97 13.78 -7.59
N LEU A 57 1.00 15.04 -7.16
CA LEU A 57 2.21 15.72 -6.68
C LEU A 57 2.78 15.00 -5.45
N PHE A 58 1.91 14.60 -4.51
CA PHE A 58 2.31 13.90 -3.29
C PHE A 58 2.32 12.38 -3.52
N ARG A 59 3.38 11.89 -4.16
CA ARG A 59 3.51 10.49 -4.58
C ARG A 59 4.65 9.68 -3.94
N LEU A 60 5.50 10.31 -3.13
CA LEU A 60 6.55 9.63 -2.36
C LEU A 60 6.02 9.09 -1.03
N ASN A 61 5.03 8.20 -1.13
CA ASN A 61 4.36 7.53 -0.02
C ASN A 61 3.76 6.20 -0.52
N GLN A 62 2.97 5.51 0.31
CA GLN A 62 2.16 4.37 -0.15
C GLN A 62 1.00 4.90 -1.00
N ASN A 63 1.34 5.27 -2.24
CA ASN A 63 0.55 6.16 -3.06
C ASN A 63 -0.75 5.53 -3.56
N VAL A 64 -1.82 6.33 -3.49
CA VAL A 64 -3.08 6.11 -4.21
C VAL A 64 -3.06 7.03 -5.42
N ARG A 65 -3.20 6.47 -6.63
CA ARG A 65 -3.23 7.28 -7.85
C ARG A 65 -4.62 7.90 -8.05
N PRO A 66 -4.69 9.18 -8.45
CA PRO A 66 -5.93 9.75 -8.94
C PRO A 66 -6.35 9.09 -10.26
N SER A 67 -7.63 9.13 -10.58
CA SER A 67 -8.25 8.50 -11.75
C SER A 67 -7.63 8.95 -13.08
N ALA A 68 -7.16 10.21 -13.16
CA ALA A 68 -6.46 10.73 -14.34
C ALA A 68 -5.07 10.10 -14.58
N HIS A 69 -4.55 9.37 -13.60
CA HIS A 69 -3.22 8.77 -13.61
C HIS A 69 -3.25 7.26 -13.25
N ALA A 70 -4.44 6.65 -13.25
CA ALA A 70 -4.63 5.24 -12.95
C ALA A 70 -4.00 4.34 -14.02
#